data_AF-A0A914NVF2-F1
#
_entry.id   AF-A0A914NVF2-F1
#
_cell.length_a   1.000
_cell.length_b   1.000
_cell.length_c   1.000
_cell.angle_alpha   90.00
_cell.angle_beta   90.00
_cell.angle_gamma   90.00
#
_symmetry.space_group_name_H-M   'P 1'
#
loop_
_entity.id
_entity.type
_entity.pdbx_description
1 polymer ?
#
loop_
_entity_poly.entity_id
_entity_poly.type
_entity_poly.pdbx_seq_one_letter_code
_entity_poly.pdbx_strand_id
1 'polypeptide(L)'
;MQILCNIQDYLDVQKKKGYFSVSEKTVDFCQEDLENDDVMIVDDGNFVYIWLGTGASEVEIKLAYKAAQVYCGHIQMKQPERPRKLLLSIKDHESKRFSRLFHGWGKHKIPAGTEGK
;
A
#
# COMPACT_ATOMS: atom_id res chain seq x y z
N MET A 1 12.89 -14.83 -4.38
CA MET A 1 11.63 -14.45 -5.03
C MET A 1 10.53 -15.39 -4.53
N GLN A 2 10.01 -15.10 -3.35
CA GLN A 2 8.79 -15.70 -2.81
C GLN A 2 8.02 -14.52 -2.21
N ILE A 3 6.82 -14.30 -2.70
CA ILE A 3 5.80 -13.39 -2.13
C ILE A 3 4.70 -14.35 -1.70
N LEU A 4 4.44 -14.44 -0.40
CA LEU A 4 3.39 -15.26 0.17
C LEU A 4 2.29 -14.32 0.66
N CYS A 5 1.06 -14.52 0.17
CA CYS A 5 -0.10 -13.84 0.74
C CYS A 5 -0.43 -14.45 2.10
N ASN A 6 -0.70 -13.62 3.12
CA ASN A 6 -1.83 -13.77 4.04
C ASN A 6 -1.92 -12.55 4.99
N ILE A 7 -2.90 -11.64 4.83
CA ILE A 7 -3.32 -10.54 5.77
C ILE A 7 -2.23 -9.68 6.47
N GLN A 8 -0.95 -9.89 6.23
CA GLN A 8 0.14 -9.26 6.97
C GLN A 8 1.23 -8.67 6.08
N ASP A 9 1.18 -8.87 4.76
CA ASP A 9 2.36 -8.68 3.92
C ASP A 9 2.08 -7.52 2.95
N TYR A 10 2.46 -6.31 3.36
CA TYR A 10 2.37 -5.11 2.53
C TYR A 10 3.68 -4.89 1.76
N LEU A 11 3.56 -4.30 0.56
CA LEU A 11 4.70 -3.95 -0.27
C LEU A 11 4.97 -2.45 -0.17
N ASP A 12 6.10 -2.10 0.41
CA ASP A 12 6.61 -0.74 0.53
C ASP A 12 7.52 -0.44 -0.68
N VAL A 13 7.17 0.58 -1.46
CA VAL A 13 7.88 0.99 -2.67
C VAL A 13 8.66 2.26 -2.35
N GLN A 14 9.94 2.11 -1.99
CA GLN A 14 10.80 3.24 -1.62
C GLN A 14 11.90 3.51 -2.64
N LYS A 15 12.24 4.78 -2.81
CA LYS A 15 13.42 5.24 -3.56
C LYS A 15 14.66 5.27 -2.67
N LYS A 16 15.64 4.38 -2.90
CA LYS A 16 16.95 4.38 -2.23
C LYS A 16 18.07 4.53 -3.24
N LYS A 17 18.91 5.57 -3.09
CA LYS A 17 20.15 5.82 -3.88
C LYS A 17 20.15 5.26 -5.32
N GLY A 18 19.19 5.67 -6.14
CA GLY A 18 19.14 5.36 -7.58
C GLY A 18 18.40 4.07 -7.98
N TYR A 19 17.84 3.31 -7.03
CA TYR A 19 17.02 2.13 -7.30
C TYR A 19 15.74 2.16 -6.47
N PHE A 20 14.69 1.53 -6.99
CA PHE A 20 13.46 1.28 -6.25
C PHE A 20 13.55 -0.09 -5.57
N SER A 21 13.07 -0.19 -4.34
CA SER A 21 13.01 -1.44 -3.59
C SER A 21 11.56 -1.76 -3.25
N VAL A 22 11.22 -3.04 -3.34
CA VAL A 22 9.98 -3.61 -2.84
C VAL A 22 10.35 -4.44 -1.62
N SER A 23 9.89 -4.05 -0.44
CA SER A 23 10.06 -4.86 0.77
C SER A 23 8.72 -5.35 1.27
N GLU A 24 8.68 -6.65 1.57
CA GLU A 24 7.62 -7.28 2.35
C GLU A 24 7.87 -6.97 3.82
N LYS A 25 6.85 -6.46 4.51
CA LYS A 25 6.88 -6.23 5.94
C LYS A 25 5.71 -6.98 6.54
N THR A 26 5.99 -7.77 7.58
CA THR A 26 5.04 -8.71 8.15
C THR A 26 4.92 -8.49 9.65
N VAL A 27 3.70 -8.69 10.15
CA VAL A 27 3.27 -8.78 11.56
C VAL A 27 2.70 -7.51 12.23
N ASP A 28 3.18 -6.29 12.00
CA ASP A 28 2.72 -5.09 12.77
C ASP A 28 2.33 -3.86 11.92
N PHE A 29 1.89 -4.04 10.67
CA PHE A 29 1.47 -2.91 9.84
C PHE A 29 0.27 -2.16 10.43
N CYS A 30 0.45 -0.87 10.68
CA CYS A 30 -0.55 0.01 11.26
C CYS A 30 -0.74 1.26 10.40
N GLN A 31 -1.68 2.13 10.78
CA GLN A 31 -1.95 3.35 10.01
C GLN A 31 -0.71 4.26 9.98
N GLU A 32 0.11 4.24 11.02
CA GLU A 32 1.33 5.03 11.16
C GLU A 32 2.42 4.64 10.15
N ASP A 33 2.38 3.44 9.58
CA ASP A 33 3.30 3.01 8.54
C ASP A 33 2.92 3.52 7.14
N LEU A 34 1.77 4.20 7.01
CA LEU A 34 1.35 4.85 5.76
C LEU A 34 2.02 6.21 5.61
N GLU A 35 3.14 6.24 4.87
CA GLU A 35 3.97 7.42 4.70
C GLU A 35 3.46 8.37 3.60
N ASN A 36 3.48 9.68 3.87
CA ASN A 36 2.94 10.67 2.95
C ASN A 36 3.66 10.72 1.60
N ASP A 37 4.95 10.41 1.59
CA ASP A 37 5.80 10.55 0.40
C ASP A 37 5.91 9.24 -0.41
N ASP A 38 5.21 8.18 0.00
CA ASP A 38 5.33 6.84 -0.59
C ASP A 38 4.00 6.33 -1.19
N VAL A 39 4.11 5.24 -1.97
CA VAL A 39 2.98 4.45 -2.46
C VAL A 39 3.03 3.06 -1.84
N MET A 40 1.92 2.63 -1.26
CA MET A 40 1.81 1.33 -0.59
C MET A 40 0.88 0.40 -1.36
N ILE A 41 1.20 -0.89 -1.42
CA ILE A 41 0.29 -1.92 -1.95
C ILE A 41 -0.15 -2.84 -0.81
N VAL A 42 -1.47 -3.00 -0.63
CA VAL A 42 -2.07 -3.76 0.48
C VAL A 42 -3.07 -4.78 -0.07
N ASP A 43 -2.91 -6.07 0.22
CA ASP A 43 -3.82 -7.14 -0.22
C ASP A 43 -4.65 -7.70 0.96
N ASP A 44 -5.98 -7.60 0.88
CA ASP A 44 -6.91 -8.17 1.88
C ASP A 44 -7.37 -9.61 1.56
N GLY A 45 -6.81 -10.21 0.50
CA GLY A 45 -7.17 -11.51 -0.02
C GLY A 45 -8.34 -11.52 -1.02
N ASN A 46 -9.01 -10.39 -1.22
CA ASN A 46 -10.05 -10.16 -2.24
C ASN A 46 -9.73 -8.92 -3.10
N PHE A 47 -9.12 -7.91 -2.50
CA PHE A 47 -8.76 -6.63 -3.10
C PHE A 47 -7.30 -6.30 -2.83
N VAL A 48 -6.64 -5.79 -3.86
CA VAL A 48 -5.30 -5.22 -3.79
C VAL A 48 -5.45 -3.71 -3.92
N TYR A 49 -5.20 -3.01 -2.82
CA TYR A 49 -5.23 -1.56 -2.74
C TYR A 49 -3.87 -0.99 -3.13
N ILE A 50 -3.87 0.01 -3.99
CA ILE A 50 -2.76 0.95 -4.13
C ILE A 50 -3.14 2.16 -3.29
N TRP A 51 -2.47 2.37 -2.16
CA TRP A 51 -2.64 3.55 -1.31
C TRP A 51 -1.62 4.62 -1.72
N LEU A 52 -2.12 5.82 -2.00
CA LEU A 52 -1.32 6.97 -2.43
C LEU A 52 -1.15 7.97 -1.30
N GLY A 53 0.09 8.16 -0.85
CA GLY A 53 0.47 9.32 -0.05
C GLY A 53 0.36 10.61 -0.89
N THR A 54 0.09 11.74 -0.23
CA THR A 54 -0.07 13.05 -0.88
C THR A 54 1.22 13.57 -1.56
N GLY A 55 2.37 13.11 -1.11
CA GLY A 55 3.70 13.48 -1.62
C GLY A 55 4.30 12.48 -2.62
N ALA A 56 3.62 11.37 -2.90
CA ALA A 56 4.10 10.34 -3.81
C ALA A 56 4.35 10.87 -5.22
N SER A 57 5.49 10.51 -5.83
CA SER A 57 5.83 10.96 -7.18
C SER A 57 5.08 10.20 -8.26
N GLU A 58 4.87 10.82 -9.43
CA GLU A 58 4.27 10.12 -10.58
C GLU A 58 5.04 8.84 -10.96
N VAL A 59 6.35 8.82 -10.74
CA VAL A 59 7.19 7.66 -11.06
C VAL A 59 6.87 6.52 -10.12
N GLU A 60 6.78 6.77 -8.81
CA GLU A 60 6.38 5.75 -7.81
C GLU A 60 4.96 5.25 -8.08
N ILE A 61 4.02 6.13 -8.41
CA ILE A 61 2.64 5.74 -8.76
C ILE A 61 2.62 4.81 -9.97
N LYS A 62 3.33 5.16 -11.05
CA LYS A 62 3.40 4.34 -12.27
C LYS A 62 4.05 2.98 -12.01
N LEU A 63 5.09 2.94 -11.18
CA LEU A 63 5.78 1.70 -10.81
C LEU A 63 4.91 0.82 -9.92
N ALA A 64 4.27 1.38 -8.90
CA ALA A 64 3.36 0.67 -8.01
C ALA A 64 2.18 0.07 -8.78
N TYR A 65 1.61 0.81 -9.73
CA TYR A 65 0.54 0.28 -10.59
C TYR A 65 0.99 -0.96 -11.39
N LYS A 66 2.16 -0.89 -12.04
CA LYS A 66 2.73 -2.04 -12.77
C LYS A 66 3.02 -3.21 -11.83
N ALA A 67 3.60 -2.94 -10.67
CA ALA A 67 3.90 -3.96 -9.66
C ALA A 67 2.61 -4.67 -9.18
N ALA A 68 1.56 -3.90 -8.90
CA ALA A 68 0.27 -4.45 -8.46
C ALA A 68 -0.41 -5.29 -9.56
N GLN A 69 -0.31 -4.89 -10.83
CA GLN A 69 -0.81 -5.70 -11.94
C GLN A 69 -0.08 -7.05 -12.06
N VAL A 70 1.25 -7.03 -11.97
CA VAL A 70 2.07 -8.26 -11.98
C VAL A 70 1.72 -9.15 -10.79
N TYR A 71 1.58 -8.55 -9.60
CA TYR A 71 1.14 -9.25 -8.40
C TYR A 71 -0.22 -9.91 -8.59
N CYS A 72 -1.25 -9.17 -9.01
CA CYS A 72 -2.58 -9.73 -9.26
C CYS A 72 -2.55 -10.87 -10.28
N GLY A 73 -1.78 -10.74 -11.36
CA GLY A 73 -1.61 -11.82 -12.35
C GLY A 73 -0.95 -13.06 -11.77
N HIS A 74 0.09 -12.89 -10.95
CA HIS A 74 0.75 -13.99 -10.25
C HIS A 74 -0.18 -14.67 -9.24
N ILE A 75 -0.98 -13.90 -8.49
CA ILE A 75 -1.95 -14.45 -7.55
C ILE A 75 -3.08 -15.17 -8.28
N GLN A 76 -3.56 -14.64 -9.42
CA GLN A 76 -4.56 -15.31 -10.26
C GLN A 76 -4.10 -16.69 -10.73
N MET A 77 -2.81 -16.83 -11.07
CA MET A 77 -2.22 -18.11 -11.47
C MET A 77 -2.16 -19.11 -10.31
N LYS A 78 -1.89 -18.63 -9.09
CA LYS A 78 -1.77 -19.48 -7.89
C LYS A 78 -3.09 -19.81 -7.21
N GLN A 79 -4.06 -18.89 -7.28
CA GLN A 79 -5.35 -18.93 -6.58
C GLN A 79 -6.47 -18.52 -7.55
N PRO A 80 -6.72 -19.31 -8.61
CA PRO A 80 -7.65 -18.94 -9.67
C PRO A 80 -9.09 -18.77 -9.19
N GLU A 81 -9.48 -19.44 -8.11
CA GLU A 81 -10.80 -19.37 -7.47
C GLU A 81 -11.04 -18.09 -6.67
N ARG A 82 -9.98 -17.31 -6.41
CA ARG A 82 -10.03 -16.05 -5.65
C ARG A 82 -9.35 -14.92 -6.43
N PRO A 83 -9.92 -14.43 -7.54
CA PRO A 83 -9.34 -13.32 -8.28
C PRO A 83 -9.23 -12.06 -7.40
N ARG A 84 -8.08 -11.39 -7.44
CA ARG A 84 -7.85 -10.12 -6.74
C ARG A 84 -8.27 -8.96 -7.62
N LYS A 85 -9.05 -8.03 -7.07
CA LYS A 85 -9.42 -6.79 -7.78
C LYS A 85 -8.55 -5.63 -7.31
N LEU A 86 -8.00 -4.88 -8.26
CA LEU A 86 -7.22 -3.70 -7.95
C LEU A 86 -8.13 -2.53 -7.56
N LEU A 87 -7.82 -1.82 -6.49
CA LEU A 87 -8.50 -0.60 -6.04
C LEU A 87 -7.50 0.51 -5.72
N LEU A 88 -7.94 1.75 -5.89
CA LEU A 88 -7.17 2.92 -5.47
C LEU A 88 -7.66 3.39 -4.09
N SER A 89 -6.73 3.75 -3.21
CA SER A 89 -6.99 4.47 -1.98
C SER A 89 -6.11 5.72 -1.95
N ILE A 90 -6.67 6.87 -1.62
CA ILE A 90 -5.94 8.13 -1.60
C ILE A 90 -5.93 8.62 -0.16
N LYS A 91 -4.78 9.09 0.32
CA LYS A 91 -4.65 9.69 1.65
C LYS A 91 -5.74 10.74 1.90
N ASP A 92 -6.31 10.72 3.09
CA ASP A 92 -7.41 11.59 3.57
C ASP A 92 -8.75 11.41 2.85
N HIS A 93 -8.80 10.49 1.87
CA HIS A 93 -9.99 10.08 1.14
C HIS A 93 -10.16 8.55 1.16
N GLU A 94 -9.59 7.87 2.16
CA GLU A 94 -9.67 6.42 2.26
C GLU A 94 -11.10 5.96 2.51
N SER A 95 -11.53 4.95 1.76
CA SER A 95 -12.83 4.34 1.97
C SER A 95 -12.90 3.64 3.33
N LYS A 96 -14.11 3.51 3.88
CA LYS A 96 -14.37 2.66 5.06
C LYS A 96 -13.92 1.22 4.88
N ARG A 97 -13.76 0.76 3.64
CA ARG A 97 -13.29 -0.59 3.33
C ARG A 97 -11.78 -0.69 3.57
N PHE A 98 -11.01 0.30 3.12
CA PHE A 98 -9.58 0.37 3.33
C PHE A 98 -9.22 0.59 4.81
N SER A 99 -9.88 1.53 5.48
CA SER A 99 -9.57 1.82 6.89
C SER A 99 -9.80 0.62 7.83
N ARG A 100 -10.73 -0.27 7.49
CA ARG A 100 -11.00 -1.51 8.25
C ARG A 100 -9.91 -2.59 8.12
N LEU A 101 -8.92 -2.39 7.25
CA LEU A 101 -7.76 -3.28 7.16
C LEU A 101 -6.83 -3.13 8.38
N PHE A 102 -6.96 -2.04 9.13
CA PHE A 102 -6.09 -1.68 10.23
C PHE A 102 -6.85 -1.78 11.56
N HIS A 103 -6.22 -2.35 12.58
CA HIS A 103 -6.82 -2.52 13.91
C HIS A 103 -7.08 -1.18 14.64
N GLY A 104 -6.34 -0.13 14.31
CA GLY A 104 -6.44 1.19 14.92
C GLY A 104 -6.38 2.30 13.86
N TRP A 105 -7.52 2.57 13.20
CA TRP A 105 -7.63 3.67 12.25
C TRP A 105 -8.22 4.93 12.92
N GLY A 106 -7.50 6.04 12.84
CA GLY A 106 -7.87 7.34 13.40
C GLY A 106 -7.52 8.51 12.48
N LYS A 107 -7.59 9.73 13.02
CA LYS A 107 -7.08 10.91 12.30
C LYS A 107 -5.56 10.79 12.21
N HIS A 108 -5.03 10.80 10.99
CA HIS A 108 -3.60 10.77 10.75
C HIS A 108 -2.94 11.93 11.52
N LYS A 109 -1.88 11.65 12.30
CA LYS A 109 -1.23 12.69 13.09
C LYS A 109 -0.64 13.73 12.13
N ILE A 110 -1.09 14.97 12.24
CA ILE A 110 -0.40 16.10 11.61
C ILE A 110 0.95 16.19 12.33
N PRO A 111 2.10 16.21 11.61
CA PRO A 111 3.39 16.45 12.24
C PRO A 111 3.30 17.72 13.08
N ALA A 112 3.71 17.66 14.34
CA ALA A 112 3.78 18.83 15.20
C ALA A 112 4.81 19.81 14.62
N GLY A 113 4.38 20.72 13.75
CA GLY A 113 5.30 21.62 13.04
C GLY A 113 4.67 22.64 12.09
N THR A 114 3.38 22.52 11.76
CA THR A 114 2.65 23.53 10.96
C THR A 114 1.52 24.17 11.75
N GLU A 115 1.85 24.71 12.93
CA GLU A 115 1.09 25.86 13.45
C GLU A 115 1.73 27.12 12.88
N GLY A 116 0.93 27.85 12.10
CA GLY A 116 1.37 29.00 11.33
C GLY A 116 1.96 30.13 12.18
N LYS A 117 2.88 30.84 11.54
CA LYS A 117 3.02 32.29 11.68
C LYS A 117 2.92 32.89 10.28
#